data_AF-A0A1G9D7P5-F1
#
_entry.id   AF-A0A1G9D7P5-F1
#
_cell.length_a   1.000
_cell.length_b   1.000
_cell.length_c   1.000
_cell.angle_alpha   90.00
_cell.angle_beta   90.00
_cell.angle_gamma   90.00
#
_symmetry.space_group_name_H-M   'P 1'
#
loop_
_entity.id
_entity.type
_entity.pdbx_description
1 polymer ?
#
loop_
_entity_poly.entity_id
_entity_poly.type
_entity_poly.pdbx_seq_one_letter_code
_entity_poly.pdbx_strand_id
1 'polypeptide(L)'
;MADTEVRRGSFDMDGSRFDVCASSAFAPEAMRVYPAGDRSVIALVVSGLNSGDLKASWGSGWGAYPEAWREDFEERAYRAYVSRVRVCNG
;
A
#
# COMPACT_ATOMS: atom_id res chain seq x y z
N MET A 1 5.67 -0.51 22.40
CA MET A 1 6.62 0.05 21.42
C MET A 1 5.81 0.42 20.21
N ALA A 2 5.68 1.70 19.88
CA ALA A 2 4.88 2.13 18.74
C ALA A 2 5.58 1.65 17.47
N ASP A 3 5.04 0.61 16.86
CA ASP A 3 5.46 0.13 15.56
C ASP A 3 5.25 1.28 14.57
N THR A 4 6.34 1.99 14.28
CA THR A 4 6.29 3.21 13.50
C THR A 4 6.09 2.78 12.07
N GLU A 5 4.91 3.06 11.53
CA GLU A 5 4.57 2.78 10.15
C GLU A 5 5.66 3.35 9.21
N VAL A 6 6.19 2.51 8.33
CA VAL A 6 7.29 2.86 7.44
C VAL A 6 6.79 2.94 6.01
N ARG A 7 6.94 4.10 5.38
CA ARG A 7 6.73 4.24 3.93
C ARG A 7 7.74 3.37 3.19
N ARG A 8 7.24 2.41 2.40
CA ARG A 8 8.06 1.52 1.54
C ARG A 8 8.25 2.08 0.15
N GLY A 9 7.23 2.75 -0.37
CA GLY A 9 7.26 3.31 -1.72
C GLY A 9 6.02 4.16 -2.01
N SER A 10 5.89 4.52 -3.28
CA SER A 10 4.71 5.21 -3.81
C SER A 10 4.56 4.88 -5.29
N PHE A 11 3.35 4.85 -5.80
CA PHE A 11 3.06 4.66 -7.23
C PHE A 11 2.03 5.69 -7.70
N ASP A 12 1.94 5.86 -9.01
CA ASP A 12 0.92 6.69 -9.65
C ASP A 12 -0.08 5.79 -10.39
N MET A 13 -1.35 6.13 -10.26
CA MET A 13 -2.43 5.46 -10.96
C MET A 13 -3.52 6.47 -11.30
N ASP A 14 -3.87 6.52 -12.58
CA ASP A 14 -4.90 7.44 -13.11
C ASP A 14 -4.61 8.93 -12.79
N GLY A 15 -3.33 9.32 -12.69
CA GLY A 15 -2.92 10.68 -12.32
C GLY A 15 -3.06 11.00 -10.83
N SER A 16 -3.43 10.02 -10.02
CA SER A 16 -3.41 10.08 -8.57
C SER A 16 -2.22 9.31 -8.01
N ARG A 17 -1.47 9.95 -7.12
CA ARG A 17 -0.34 9.30 -6.45
C ARG A 17 -0.81 8.61 -5.18
N PHE A 18 -0.27 7.42 -4.92
CA PHE A 18 -0.54 6.61 -3.73
C PHE A 18 0.76 6.27 -3.02
N ASP A 19 0.80 6.50 -1.71
CA ASP A 19 1.87 6.10 -0.81
C ASP A 19 1.61 4.72 -0.24
N VAL A 20 2.61 3.86 -0.31
CA VAL A 20 2.59 2.51 0.25
C VAL A 20 3.39 2.49 1.53
N CYS A 21 2.71 2.15 2.61
CA CYS A 21 3.23 2.04 3.95
C CYS A 21 3.18 0.60 4.43
N ALA A 22 4.19 0.21 5.20
CA ALA A 22 4.22 -1.04 5.94
C ALA A 22 3.88 -0.74 7.40
N SER A 23 3.05 -1.57 8.02
CA SER A 23 2.74 -1.43 9.46
C SER A 23 4.01 -1.37 10.29
N SER A 24 5.00 -2.23 9.97
CA SER A 24 6.28 -2.35 10.66
C SER A 24 7.50 -2.25 9.74
N ALA A 25 8.62 -1.81 10.32
CA ALA A 25 9.93 -1.89 9.72
C ALA A 25 10.49 -3.33 9.65
N PHE A 26 10.27 -4.12 10.72
CA PHE A 26 10.95 -5.40 10.95
C PHE A 26 10.11 -6.63 10.64
N ALA A 27 8.81 -6.59 10.94
CA ALA A 27 7.88 -7.69 10.66
C ALA A 27 6.52 -7.13 10.24
N PRO A 28 6.40 -6.61 9.01
CA PRO A 28 5.16 -5.99 8.56
C PRO A 28 4.05 -7.04 8.48
N GLU A 29 3.06 -6.96 9.36
CA GLU A 29 1.87 -7.82 9.30
C GLU A 29 0.91 -7.39 8.19
N ALA A 30 0.92 -6.09 7.89
CA ALA A 30 0.03 -5.46 6.94
C ALA A 30 0.74 -4.36 6.15
N MET A 31 0.34 -4.23 4.90
CA MET A 31 0.64 -3.13 3.99
C MET A 31 -0.60 -2.25 3.89
N ARG A 32 -0.41 -0.94 3.98
CA ARG A 32 -1.47 0.07 3.87
C ARG A 32 -1.13 1.02 2.75
N VAL A 33 -2.12 1.37 1.94
CA VAL A 33 -1.97 2.27 0.81
C VAL A 33 -2.86 3.48 1.05
N TYR A 34 -2.25 4.65 0.95
CA TYR A 34 -2.89 5.95 1.17
C TYR A 34 -2.77 6.80 -0.09
N PRO A 35 -3.79 7.58 -0.47
CA PRO A 35 -3.61 8.62 -1.47
C PRO A 35 -2.59 9.66 -0.95
N ALA A 36 -1.68 10.07 -1.82
CA ALA A 36 -0.62 11.01 -1.47
C ALA A 36 -1.24 12.39 -1.19
N GLY A 37 -1.06 12.87 0.04
CA GLY A 37 -1.65 14.11 0.53
C GLY A 37 -2.84 13.90 1.47
N ASP A 38 -3.44 12.71 1.50
CA ASP A 38 -4.54 12.39 2.41
C ASP A 38 -4.32 11.02 3.09
N ARG A 39 -3.73 11.04 4.29
CA ARG A 39 -3.53 9.83 5.11
C ARG A 39 -4.75 9.46 5.95
N SER A 40 -5.81 10.27 5.93
CA SER A 40 -7.05 9.97 6.64
C SER A 40 -7.92 8.99 5.86
N VAL A 41 -7.75 8.91 4.55
CA VAL A 41 -8.39 7.93 3.68
C VAL A 41 -7.45 6.76 3.42
N ILE A 42 -7.92 5.54 3.68
CA ILE A 42 -7.19 4.32 3.29
C ILE A 42 -7.76 3.81 1.98
N ALA A 43 -6.91 3.54 0.99
CA ALA A 43 -7.33 3.00 -0.30
C ALA A 43 -7.37 1.47 -0.26
N LEU A 44 -6.29 0.87 0.24
CA LEU A 44 -6.11 -0.58 0.31
C LEU A 44 -5.33 -0.95 1.56
N VAL A 45 -5.73 -2.05 2.20
CA VAL A 45 -4.98 -2.72 3.27
C VAL A 45 -4.79 -4.17 2.86
N VAL A 46 -3.55 -4.62 2.78
CA VAL A 46 -3.20 -6.03 2.59
C VAL A 46 -2.64 -6.56 3.89
N SER A 47 -3.41 -7.37 4.59
CA SER A 47 -3.02 -8.01 5.85
C SER A 47 -2.57 -9.45 5.61
N GLY A 48 -1.87 -10.03 6.59
CA GLY A 48 -1.47 -11.44 6.55
C GLY A 48 -0.17 -11.71 5.79
N LEU A 49 0.64 -10.67 5.56
CA LEU A 49 1.97 -10.78 4.93
C LEU A 49 2.88 -11.79 5.64
N ASN A 50 2.72 -11.94 6.96
CA ASN A 50 3.56 -12.81 7.79
C ASN A 50 2.95 -14.23 7.99
N SER A 51 1.64 -14.39 7.84
CA SER A 51 0.95 -15.69 7.98
C SER A 51 0.79 -16.44 6.66
N GLY A 52 1.03 -15.79 5.52
CA GLY A 52 0.79 -16.36 4.18
C GLY A 52 -0.67 -16.31 3.73
N ASP A 53 -1.59 -15.92 4.61
CA ASP A 53 -3.02 -15.73 4.31
C ASP A 53 -3.25 -14.26 3.93
N LEU A 54 -2.91 -13.93 2.68
CA LEU A 54 -3.02 -12.56 2.18
C LEU A 54 -4.50 -12.16 2.05
N LYS A 55 -4.88 -11.12 2.79
CA LYS A 55 -6.23 -10.53 2.73
C LYS A 55 -6.16 -9.07 2.30
N ALA A 56 -6.64 -8.80 1.09
CA ALA A 56 -6.87 -7.45 0.61
C ALA A 56 -8.22 -6.92 1.13
N SER A 57 -8.18 -5.76 1.76
CA SER A 57 -9.34 -5.04 2.27
C SER A 57 -9.31 -3.62 1.71
N TRP A 58 -10.36 -3.26 0.98
CA TRP A 58 -10.45 -1.98 0.30
C TRP A 58 -11.12 -0.94 1.20
N GLY A 59 -10.64 0.29 1.12
CA GLY A 59 -11.32 1.41 1.77
C GLY A 59 -12.70 1.68 1.17
N SER A 60 -13.52 2.40 1.94
CA SER A 60 -14.86 2.77 1.50
C SER A 60 -14.82 3.56 0.19
N GLY A 61 -15.51 3.06 -0.85
CA GLY A 61 -15.51 3.62 -2.21
C GLY A 61 -14.51 2.97 -3.18
N TRP A 62 -13.37 2.47 -2.70
CA TRP A 62 -12.33 1.87 -3.55
C TRP A 62 -12.67 0.44 -3.99
N GLY A 63 -13.37 -0.30 -3.13
CA GLY A 63 -13.82 -1.66 -3.46
C GLY A 63 -14.91 -1.74 -4.54
N ALA A 64 -15.53 -0.61 -4.90
CA ALA A 64 -16.58 -0.54 -5.92
C ALA A 64 -16.03 -0.41 -7.36
N TYR A 65 -14.71 -0.26 -7.51
CA TYR A 65 -14.06 -0.17 -8.82
C TYR A 65 -14.07 -1.51 -9.56
N PRO A 66 -13.98 -1.49 -10.90
CA PRO A 66 -13.93 -2.72 -11.70
C PRO A 66 -12.76 -3.60 -11.32
N GLU A 67 -12.92 -4.92 -11.48
CA GLU A 67 -11.92 -5.93 -11.12
C GLU A 67 -10.55 -5.68 -11.75
N ALA A 68 -10.51 -5.43 -13.06
CA ALA A 68 -9.26 -5.12 -13.77
C ALA A 68 -8.53 -3.90 -13.18
N TRP A 69 -9.27 -2.91 -12.66
CA TRP A 69 -8.66 -1.75 -12.00
C TRP A 69 -8.09 -2.14 -10.64
N ARG A 70 -8.80 -2.97 -9.87
CA ARG A 70 -8.34 -3.47 -8.56
C ARG A 70 -7.09 -4.34 -8.72
N GLU A 71 -7.05 -5.21 -9.72
CA GLU A 71 -5.88 -6.05 -10.02
C GLU A 71 -4.65 -5.21 -10.40
N ASP A 72 -4.80 -4.22 -11.28
CA ASP A 72 -3.70 -3.30 -11.64
C ASP A 72 -3.26 -2.46 -10.43
N PHE A 73 -4.19 -2.02 -9.58
CA PHE A 73 -3.88 -1.30 -8.34
C PHE A 73 -3.08 -2.19 -7.37
N GLU A 74 -3.51 -3.43 -7.14
CA GLU A 74 -2.82 -4.38 -6.27
C GLU A 74 -1.41 -4.71 -6.79
N GLU A 75 -1.27 -4.95 -8.10
CA GLU A 75 0.03 -5.21 -8.73
C GLU A 75 0.98 -4.02 -8.53
N ARG A 76 0.55 -2.80 -8.82
CA ARG A 76 1.36 -1.59 -8.66
C ARG A 76 1.71 -1.34 -7.19
N ALA A 77 0.75 -1.54 -6.29
CA ALA A 77 0.96 -1.37 -4.87
C ALA A 77 1.99 -2.38 -4.35
N TYR A 78 1.87 -3.66 -4.72
CA TYR A 78 2.82 -4.70 -4.35
C TYR A 78 4.21 -4.44 -4.96
N ARG A 79 4.25 -4.00 -6.22
CA ARG A 79 5.50 -3.60 -6.87
C ARG A 79 6.16 -2.43 -6.16
N ALA A 80 5.41 -1.41 -5.74
CA ALA A 80 5.94 -0.29 -4.96
C ALA A 80 6.36 -0.70 -3.53
N TYR A 81 5.73 -1.73 -2.96
CA TYR A 81 6.10 -2.29 -1.66
C TYR A 81 7.42 -3.07 -1.72
N VAL A 82 7.58 -3.94 -2.72
CA VAL A 82 8.77 -4.79 -2.92
C VAL A 82 9.92 -4.01 -3.54
N SER A 83 9.62 -3.08 -4.44
CA SER A 83 10.59 -2.16 -5.01
C SER A 83 11.07 -1.25 -3.89
N ARG A 84 12.15 -1.65 -3.23
CA ARG A 84 12.98 -0.81 -2.37
C ARG A 84 13.59 0.29 -3.25
N VAL A 85 12.77 1.21 -3.76
CA VAL A 85 13.28 2.46 -4.32
C VAL A 85 13.87 3.18 -3.13
N ARG A 86 15.18 2.98 -2.95
CA ARG A 86 16.01 3.96 -2.28
C ARG A 86 15.79 5.24 -3.08
N VAL A 87 15.00 6.16 -2.54
CA VAL A 87 15.26 7.57 -2.79
C VAL A 87 16.64 7.81 -2.16
N CYS A 88 17.68 7.48 -2.93
CA CYS A 88 18.96 8.11 -2.79
C CYS A 88 18.73 9.51 -3.34
N ASN A 89 18.49 10.48 -2.44
CA ASN A 89 18.65 11.88 -2.80
C ASN A 89 20.13 12.07 -3.19
N GLY A 90 20.37 12.42 -4.45
CA GLY A 90 21.65 12.95 -4.93
C GLY A 90 21.49 14.45 -5.15
#